data_AF-A0AA39WJD9-F1
#
_entry.id   AF-A0AA39WJD9-F1
#
_cell.length_a   1.000
_cell.length_b   1.000
_cell.length_c   1.000
_cell.angle_alpha   90.00
_cell.angle_beta   90.00
_cell.angle_gamma   90.00
#
_symmetry.space_group_name_H-M   'P 1'
#
loop_
_entity.id
_entity.type
_entity.pdbx_description
1 polymer ?
#
loop_
_entity_poly.entity_id
_entity_poly.type
_entity_poly.pdbx_seq_one_letter_code
_entity_poly.pdbx_strand_id
1 'polypeptide(L)'
;MLGALKSDGLFAAFAQSILKAAQKDGRGDETEVTRLLADCHHNQSLSTIYTESGGAVEHAKVWLGILLNKIERLYLDEDVLPLAAAYNQIALCHIYKDEVEEATRGWSMSLDAYRTVPNVPKLGGIWPATSLALIYIIGDWPTEANDVLTRVLKEREEVLGKDDKTTSESEAVWRTMGKIRIRQQQYDEGLDYLRDCFYEIGLDFLRKRDTVTAVHYPSAAMRAFGDAPWRKAQTARVLWEKEKVARSDGNAAEGDAFIKRAMEIRKEVVPNDKRLEEQLTYADWDNVVFYYSR
;
A
#
# COMPACT_ATOMS: atom_id res chain seq x y z
N MET A 1 -14.83 5.78 5.90
CA MET A 1 -14.24 4.71 5.05
C MET A 1 -14.45 3.33 5.68
N LEU A 2 -13.92 3.01 6.86
CA LEU A 2 -14.12 1.69 7.51
C LEU A 2 -15.59 1.28 7.71
N GLY A 3 -16.49 2.24 8.03
CA GLY A 3 -17.92 1.96 8.13
C GLY A 3 -18.57 1.52 6.82
N ALA A 4 -18.11 2.06 5.68
CA ALA A 4 -18.60 1.68 4.35
C ALA A 4 -18.10 0.28 3.96
N LEU A 5 -16.83 -0.01 4.23
CA LEU A 5 -16.26 -1.35 3.95
C LEU A 5 -16.96 -2.44 4.76
N LYS A 6 -17.37 -2.15 6.00
CA LYS A 6 -18.18 -3.07 6.82
C LYS A 6 -19.58 -3.29 6.22
N SER A 7 -20.26 -2.24 5.75
CA SER A 7 -21.57 -2.40 5.10
C SER A 7 -21.47 -3.19 3.80
N ASP A 8 -20.42 -2.98 3.01
CA ASP A 8 -20.21 -3.67 1.74
C ASP A 8 -19.97 -5.17 1.96
N GLY A 9 -19.18 -5.53 2.98
CA GLY A 9 -18.97 -6.92 3.38
C GLY A 9 -20.27 -7.62 3.81
N LEU A 10 -21.10 -6.94 4.61
CA LEU A 10 -22.41 -7.47 5.04
C LEU A 10 -23.37 -7.66 3.85
N PHE A 11 -23.42 -6.70 2.93
CA PHE A 11 -24.22 -6.80 1.73
C PHE A 11 -23.77 -7.98 0.85
N ALA A 12 -22.46 -8.13 0.64
CA ALA A 12 -21.89 -9.23 -0.14
C ALA A 12 -22.17 -10.59 0.51
N ALA A 13 -22.12 -10.71 1.84
CA ALA A 13 -22.48 -11.94 2.56
C ALA A 13 -23.98 -12.28 2.43
N PHE A 14 -24.84 -11.27 2.47
CA PHE A 14 -26.28 -11.46 2.25
C PHE A 14 -26.58 -11.92 0.82
N ALA A 15 -26.02 -11.22 -0.18
CA ALA A 15 -26.16 -11.58 -1.59
C ALA A 15 -25.64 -13.00 -1.87
N GLN A 16 -24.48 -13.36 -1.32
CA GLN A 16 -23.93 -14.71 -1.42
C GLN A 16 -24.90 -15.79 -0.90
N SER A 17 -25.59 -15.51 0.20
CA SER A 17 -26.57 -16.45 0.80
C SER A 17 -27.76 -16.70 -0.13
N ILE A 18 -28.26 -15.63 -0.78
CA ILE A 18 -29.33 -15.73 -1.78
C ILE A 18 -28.85 -16.54 -2.99
N LEU A 19 -27.66 -16.23 -3.51
CA LEU A 19 -27.11 -16.86 -4.70
C LEU A 19 -26.80 -18.35 -4.47
N LYS A 20 -26.28 -18.72 -3.29
CA LYS A 20 -26.10 -20.14 -2.91
C LYS A 20 -27.43 -20.90 -2.86
N ALA A 21 -28.49 -20.28 -2.36
CA ALA A 21 -29.82 -20.88 -2.36
C ALA A 21 -30.37 -21.03 -3.79
N ALA A 22 -30.21 -20.01 -4.64
CA ALA A 22 -30.59 -20.06 -6.04
C ALA A 22 -29.86 -21.19 -6.79
N GLN A 23 -28.54 -21.29 -6.64
CA GLN A 23 -27.72 -22.35 -7.23
C GLN A 23 -28.17 -23.75 -6.78
N LYS A 24 -28.41 -23.94 -5.47
CA LYS A 24 -28.86 -25.22 -4.90
C LYS A 24 -30.23 -25.65 -5.46
N ASP A 25 -31.14 -24.70 -5.62
CA ASP A 25 -32.50 -24.95 -6.08
C ASP A 25 -32.62 -24.98 -7.62
N GLY A 26 -31.51 -24.81 -8.35
CA GLY A 26 -31.52 -24.72 -9.81
C GLY A 26 -32.28 -23.51 -10.34
N ARG A 27 -32.29 -22.40 -9.59
CA ARG A 27 -32.99 -21.15 -9.95
C ARG A 27 -32.00 -20.14 -10.53
N GLY A 28 -32.40 -19.52 -11.63
CA GLY A 28 -31.59 -18.51 -12.33
C GLY A 28 -30.65 -19.11 -13.38
N ASP A 29 -29.96 -18.25 -14.11
CA ASP A 29 -28.93 -18.67 -15.06
C ASP A 29 -27.65 -19.09 -14.31
N GLU A 30 -27.14 -20.29 -14.57
CA GLU A 30 -25.98 -20.84 -13.86
C GLU A 30 -24.73 -19.96 -14.03
N THR A 31 -24.53 -19.40 -15.22
CA THR A 31 -23.38 -18.55 -15.54
C THR A 31 -23.46 -17.24 -14.75
N GLU A 32 -24.63 -16.60 -14.76
CA GLU A 32 -24.89 -15.37 -14.03
C GLU A 32 -24.77 -15.57 -12.51
N VAL A 33 -25.38 -16.63 -11.97
CA VAL A 33 -25.30 -16.95 -10.54
C VAL A 33 -23.86 -17.21 -10.12
N THR A 34 -23.09 -17.95 -10.93
CA THR A 34 -21.66 -18.23 -10.66
C THR A 34 -20.82 -16.94 -10.70
N ARG A 35 -21.07 -16.06 -11.68
CA ARG A 35 -20.39 -14.76 -11.78
C ARG A 35 -20.67 -13.88 -10.56
N LEU A 36 -21.94 -13.75 -10.16
CA LEU A 36 -22.32 -12.95 -9.00
C LEU A 36 -21.78 -13.53 -7.69
N LEU A 37 -21.67 -14.86 -7.58
CA LEU A 37 -21.00 -15.50 -6.45
C LEU A 37 -19.53 -15.14 -6.37
N ALA A 38 -18.82 -15.14 -7.51
CA ALA A 38 -17.44 -14.67 -7.60
C ALA A 38 -17.30 -13.22 -7.11
N ASP A 39 -18.16 -12.31 -7.57
CA ASP A 39 -18.17 -10.90 -7.14
C ASP A 39 -18.40 -10.77 -5.62
N CYS A 40 -19.29 -11.60 -5.05
CA CYS A 40 -19.51 -11.62 -3.60
C CYS A 40 -18.27 -12.06 -2.83
N HIS A 41 -17.55 -13.07 -3.32
CA HIS A 41 -16.31 -13.55 -2.70
C HIS A 41 -15.18 -12.52 -2.81
N HIS A 42 -15.03 -11.87 -3.97
CA HIS A 42 -14.09 -10.76 -4.16
C HIS A 42 -14.31 -9.64 -3.12
N ASN A 43 -15.55 -9.15 -3.00
CA ASN A 43 -15.91 -8.07 -2.10
C ASN A 43 -15.75 -8.44 -0.61
N GLN A 44 -16.13 -9.67 -0.23
CA GLN A 44 -15.92 -10.16 1.13
C GLN A 44 -14.43 -10.27 1.46
N SER A 45 -13.61 -10.76 0.54
CA SER A 45 -12.15 -10.79 0.74
C SER A 45 -11.58 -9.38 0.94
N LEU A 46 -11.96 -8.38 0.13
CA LEU A 46 -11.51 -6.99 0.33
C LEU A 46 -11.97 -6.44 1.68
N SER A 47 -13.26 -6.56 1.98
CA SER A 47 -13.84 -6.06 3.23
C SER A 47 -13.16 -6.66 4.46
N THR A 48 -12.90 -7.97 4.45
CA THR A 48 -12.28 -8.68 5.57
C THR A 48 -10.80 -8.34 5.76
N ILE A 49 -10.05 -8.05 4.68
CA ILE A 49 -8.68 -7.50 4.78
C ILE A 49 -8.71 -6.16 5.54
N TYR A 50 -9.52 -5.21 5.10
CA TYR A 50 -9.52 -3.85 5.66
C TYR A 50 -10.23 -3.71 7.01
N THR A 51 -10.98 -4.73 7.43
CA THR A 51 -11.69 -4.73 8.72
C THR A 51 -11.11 -5.72 9.71
N GLU A 52 -10.07 -6.47 9.32
CA GLU A 52 -9.39 -7.50 10.10
C GLU A 52 -10.36 -8.55 10.68
N SER A 53 -11.49 -8.79 10.02
CA SER A 53 -12.55 -9.68 10.51
C SER A 53 -12.26 -11.17 10.27
N GLY A 54 -11.10 -11.50 9.70
CA GLY A 54 -10.71 -12.86 9.30
C GLY A 54 -11.46 -13.38 8.04
N GLY A 55 -10.97 -14.47 7.45
CA GLY A 55 -11.62 -15.13 6.30
C GLY A 55 -11.19 -14.63 4.91
N ALA A 56 -10.31 -13.64 4.83
CA ALA A 56 -9.92 -12.99 3.57
C ALA A 56 -9.32 -13.97 2.54
N VAL A 57 -8.45 -14.86 3.00
CA VAL A 57 -7.77 -15.86 2.16
C VAL A 57 -8.78 -16.87 1.61
N GLU A 58 -9.72 -17.33 2.44
CA GLU A 58 -10.74 -18.28 2.08
C GLU A 58 -11.65 -17.71 0.98
N HIS A 59 -12.08 -16.46 1.13
CA HIS A 59 -12.87 -15.79 0.11
C HIS A 59 -12.08 -15.58 -1.19
N ALA A 60 -10.82 -15.15 -1.11
CA ALA A 60 -9.95 -14.98 -2.28
C ALA A 60 -9.73 -16.32 -3.02
N LYS A 61 -9.52 -17.41 -2.30
CA LYS A 61 -9.35 -18.76 -2.89
C LYS A 61 -10.60 -19.24 -3.62
N VAL A 62 -11.80 -18.99 -3.06
CA VAL A 62 -13.04 -19.36 -3.75
C VAL A 62 -13.22 -18.52 -5.03
N TRP A 63 -12.97 -17.22 -4.97
CA TRP A 63 -13.03 -16.36 -6.16
C TRP A 63 -12.06 -16.82 -7.25
N LEU A 64 -10.80 -17.07 -6.88
CA LEU A 64 -9.77 -17.59 -7.77
C LEU A 64 -10.18 -18.93 -8.40
N GLY A 65 -10.71 -19.85 -7.59
CA GLY A 65 -11.19 -21.15 -8.08
C GLY A 65 -12.35 -21.05 -9.06
N ILE A 66 -13.29 -20.12 -8.85
CA ILE A 66 -14.39 -19.86 -9.80
C ILE A 66 -13.82 -19.36 -11.13
N LEU A 67 -12.91 -18.39 -11.11
CA LEU A 67 -12.32 -17.83 -12.33
C LEU A 67 -11.53 -18.88 -13.13
N LEU A 68 -10.69 -19.67 -12.46
CA LEU A 68 -9.97 -20.77 -13.11
C LEU A 68 -10.94 -21.78 -13.74
N ASN A 69 -12.01 -22.16 -13.03
CA ASN A 69 -13.01 -23.09 -13.54
C ASN A 69 -13.74 -22.53 -14.78
N LYS A 70 -14.08 -21.23 -14.77
CA LYS A 70 -14.73 -20.57 -15.91
C LYS A 70 -13.78 -20.51 -17.11
N ILE A 71 -12.52 -20.15 -16.92
CA ILE A 71 -11.54 -20.10 -18.01
C ILE A 71 -11.32 -21.49 -18.61
N GLU A 72 -11.10 -22.51 -17.77
CA GLU A 72 -10.85 -23.88 -18.23
C GLU A 72 -12.05 -24.51 -18.93
N ARG A 73 -13.27 -24.30 -18.43
CA ARG A 73 -14.47 -24.97 -18.94
C ARG A 73 -15.22 -24.20 -20.00
N LEU A 74 -15.21 -22.87 -19.93
CA LEU A 74 -16.06 -22.01 -20.74
C LEU A 74 -15.27 -21.18 -21.76
N TYR A 75 -13.93 -21.24 -21.75
CA TYR A 75 -13.03 -20.50 -22.65
C TYR A 75 -13.36 -18.99 -22.70
N LEU A 76 -13.72 -18.43 -21.53
CA LEU A 76 -14.11 -17.03 -21.41
C LEU A 76 -12.87 -16.16 -21.22
N ASP A 77 -12.33 -15.65 -22.33
CA ASP A 77 -11.19 -14.73 -22.34
C ASP A 77 -11.45 -13.45 -21.49
N GLU A 78 -12.72 -13.09 -21.28
CA GLU A 78 -13.13 -11.98 -20.39
C GLU A 78 -12.73 -12.18 -18.93
N ASP A 79 -12.52 -13.42 -18.47
CA ASP A 79 -12.15 -13.75 -17.09
C ASP A 79 -10.64 -13.70 -16.83
N VAL A 80 -9.81 -13.58 -17.87
CA VAL A 80 -8.34 -13.57 -17.71
C VAL A 80 -7.87 -12.30 -16.98
N LEU A 81 -8.51 -11.15 -17.21
CA LEU A 81 -8.21 -9.92 -16.49
C LEU A 81 -8.65 -9.98 -15.01
N PRO A 82 -9.89 -10.41 -14.67
CA PRO A 82 -10.28 -10.74 -13.31
C PRO A 82 -9.33 -11.74 -12.62
N LEU A 83 -8.81 -12.74 -13.35
CA LEU A 83 -7.85 -13.70 -12.81
C LEU A 83 -6.55 -13.01 -12.35
N ALA A 84 -6.04 -12.06 -13.13
CA ALA A 84 -4.88 -11.25 -12.72
C ALA A 84 -5.17 -10.47 -11.43
N ALA A 85 -6.37 -9.90 -11.29
CA ALA A 85 -6.80 -9.21 -10.07
C ALA A 85 -6.99 -10.17 -8.87
N ALA A 86 -7.43 -11.40 -9.10
CA ALA A 86 -7.55 -12.42 -8.06
C ALA A 86 -6.18 -12.82 -7.49
N TYR A 87 -5.16 -12.92 -8.34
CA TYR A 87 -3.78 -13.13 -7.89
C TYR A 87 -3.24 -11.96 -7.05
N ASN A 88 -3.57 -10.71 -7.39
CA ASN A 88 -3.25 -9.55 -6.55
C ASN A 88 -3.90 -9.68 -5.16
N GLN A 89 -5.18 -10.04 -5.14
CA GLN A 89 -5.93 -10.10 -3.88
C GLN A 89 -5.45 -11.21 -2.96
N ILE A 90 -5.16 -12.40 -3.49
CA ILE A 90 -4.62 -13.48 -2.66
C ILE A 90 -3.23 -13.13 -2.13
N ALA A 91 -2.39 -12.48 -2.94
CA ALA A 91 -1.09 -12.01 -2.52
C ALA A 91 -1.19 -10.97 -1.39
N LEU A 92 -2.13 -10.04 -1.50
CA LEU A 92 -2.43 -9.07 -0.44
C LEU A 92 -2.86 -9.77 0.86
N CYS A 93 -3.75 -10.77 0.77
CA CYS A 93 -4.17 -11.54 1.94
C CYS A 93 -2.96 -12.20 2.65
N HIS A 94 -2.02 -12.76 1.89
CA HIS A 94 -0.82 -13.40 2.42
C HIS A 94 0.15 -12.38 3.05
N ILE A 95 0.29 -11.18 2.48
CA ILE A 95 1.10 -10.10 3.09
C ILE A 95 0.58 -9.72 4.47
N TYR A 96 -0.73 -9.57 4.65
CA TYR A 96 -1.30 -9.24 5.98
C TYR A 96 -1.13 -10.35 7.01
N LYS A 97 -0.77 -11.57 6.58
CA LYS A 97 -0.47 -12.71 7.43
C LYS A 97 1.03 -12.98 7.58
N ASP A 98 1.88 -12.10 7.03
CA ASP A 98 3.34 -12.26 7.00
C ASP A 98 3.81 -13.53 6.24
N GLU A 99 2.99 -14.02 5.32
CA GLU A 99 3.26 -15.21 4.49
C GLU A 99 3.99 -14.78 3.20
N VAL A 100 5.24 -14.32 3.33
CA VAL A 100 6.01 -13.64 2.27
C VAL A 100 6.18 -14.46 0.99
N GLU A 101 6.44 -15.76 1.10
CA GLU A 101 6.64 -16.64 -0.08
C GLU A 101 5.36 -16.77 -0.92
N GLU A 102 4.22 -16.98 -0.27
CA GLU A 102 2.92 -17.09 -0.93
C GLU A 102 2.49 -15.75 -1.54
N ALA A 103 2.77 -14.64 -0.83
CA ALA A 103 2.58 -13.31 -1.38
C ALA A 103 3.41 -13.06 -2.64
N THR A 104 4.70 -13.42 -2.60
CA THR A 104 5.61 -13.28 -3.75
C THR A 104 5.09 -14.06 -4.96
N ARG A 105 4.64 -15.30 -4.73
CA ARG A 105 4.03 -16.14 -5.77
C ARG A 105 2.79 -15.47 -6.36
N GLY A 106 1.87 -15.00 -5.52
CA GLY A 106 0.65 -14.35 -5.97
C GLY A 106 0.92 -13.08 -6.80
N TRP A 107 1.80 -12.19 -6.35
CA TRP A 107 2.14 -10.99 -7.12
C TRP A 107 2.83 -11.32 -8.46
N SER A 108 3.69 -12.33 -8.48
CA SER A 108 4.35 -12.80 -9.71
C SER A 108 3.33 -13.34 -10.72
N MET A 109 2.42 -14.21 -10.26
CA MET A 109 1.34 -14.75 -11.10
C MET A 109 0.43 -13.65 -11.63
N SER A 110 0.12 -12.64 -10.82
CA SER A 110 -0.65 -11.49 -11.28
C SER A 110 0.07 -10.70 -12.35
N LEU A 111 1.35 -10.36 -12.14
CA LEU A 111 2.14 -9.60 -13.10
C LEU A 111 2.23 -10.32 -14.45
N ASP A 112 2.43 -11.63 -14.44
CA ASP A 112 2.48 -12.45 -15.64
C ASP A 112 1.11 -12.57 -16.32
N ALA A 113 0.02 -12.66 -15.55
CA ALA A 113 -1.33 -12.63 -16.09
C ALA A 113 -1.61 -11.29 -16.80
N TYR A 114 -1.31 -10.14 -16.19
CA TYR A 114 -1.47 -8.83 -16.86
C TYR A 114 -0.64 -8.70 -18.16
N ARG A 115 0.50 -9.40 -18.27
CA ARG A 115 1.33 -9.40 -19.48
C ARG A 115 0.79 -10.28 -20.61
N THR A 116 -0.05 -11.24 -20.30
CA THR A 116 -0.55 -12.23 -21.25
C THR A 116 -1.98 -11.95 -21.73
N VAL A 117 -2.73 -11.10 -21.00
CA VAL A 117 -4.08 -10.68 -21.38
C VAL A 117 -4.07 -9.80 -22.65
N PRO A 118 -4.80 -10.17 -23.72
CA PRO A 118 -5.01 -9.29 -24.87
C PRO A 118 -5.77 -8.02 -24.45
N ASN A 119 -5.37 -6.85 -24.97
CA ASN A 119 -6.01 -5.56 -24.67
C ASN A 119 -6.05 -5.19 -23.17
N VAL A 120 -5.04 -5.61 -22.40
CA VAL A 120 -4.91 -5.23 -20.99
C VAL A 120 -4.99 -3.70 -20.82
N PRO A 121 -5.67 -3.19 -19.76
CA PRO A 121 -5.61 -1.78 -19.44
C PRO A 121 -4.15 -1.31 -19.41
N LYS A 122 -3.87 -0.21 -20.10
CA LYS A 122 -2.56 0.44 -20.03
C LYS A 122 -2.21 0.61 -18.54
N LEU A 123 -1.00 0.23 -18.16
CA LEU A 123 -0.48 0.30 -16.79
C LEU A 123 -1.04 -0.72 -15.79
N GLY A 124 -1.86 -1.69 -16.20
CA GLY A 124 -2.44 -2.70 -15.30
C GLY A 124 -1.41 -3.51 -14.50
N GLY A 125 -0.19 -3.66 -15.02
CA GLY A 125 0.92 -4.33 -14.35
C GLY A 125 1.65 -3.51 -13.27
N ILE A 126 1.36 -2.20 -13.11
CA ILE A 126 2.07 -1.35 -12.15
C ILE A 126 1.90 -1.83 -10.72
N TRP A 127 0.66 -2.10 -10.31
CA TRP A 127 0.37 -2.52 -8.94
C TRP A 127 1.11 -3.82 -8.57
N PRO A 128 0.98 -4.93 -9.32
CA PRO A 128 1.71 -6.15 -8.98
C PRO A 128 3.22 -5.99 -9.05
N ALA A 129 3.75 -5.24 -10.03
CA ALA A 129 5.18 -5.03 -10.15
C ALA A 129 5.77 -4.23 -8.98
N THR A 130 5.12 -3.12 -8.59
CA THR A 130 5.57 -2.32 -7.45
C THR A 130 5.45 -3.11 -6.13
N SER A 131 4.38 -3.88 -5.96
CA SER A 131 4.19 -4.73 -4.78
C SER A 131 5.25 -5.84 -4.69
N LEU A 132 5.54 -6.51 -5.80
CA LEU A 132 6.58 -7.53 -5.89
C LEU A 132 7.98 -6.95 -5.63
N ALA A 133 8.30 -5.80 -6.22
CA ALA A 133 9.57 -5.12 -6.00
C ALA A 133 9.74 -4.68 -4.54
N LEU A 134 8.67 -4.24 -3.87
CA LEU A 134 8.70 -3.92 -2.44
C LEU A 134 9.00 -5.16 -1.58
N ILE A 135 8.44 -6.33 -1.92
CA ILE A 135 8.76 -7.58 -1.23
C ILE A 135 10.24 -7.93 -1.43
N TYR A 136 10.77 -7.81 -2.64
CA TYR A 136 12.19 -8.05 -2.90
C TYR A 136 13.10 -7.08 -2.13
N ILE A 137 12.71 -5.81 -1.98
CA ILE A 137 13.42 -4.84 -1.12
C ILE A 137 13.41 -5.24 0.37
N ILE A 138 12.33 -5.88 0.84
CA ILE A 138 12.24 -6.39 2.21
C ILE A 138 13.15 -7.62 2.37
N GLY A 139 13.19 -8.50 1.37
CA GLY A 139 14.04 -9.69 1.32
C GLY A 139 15.52 -9.44 1.00
N ASP A 140 15.95 -8.18 0.89
CA ASP A 140 17.33 -7.78 0.54
C ASP A 140 17.79 -8.23 -0.86
N TRP A 141 16.86 -8.20 -1.82
CA TRP A 141 17.08 -8.54 -3.24
C TRP A 141 16.84 -7.33 -4.15
N PRO A 142 17.70 -6.29 -4.07
CA PRO A 142 17.48 -5.04 -4.79
C PRO A 142 17.65 -5.16 -6.31
N THR A 143 18.40 -6.15 -6.80
CA THR A 143 18.60 -6.39 -8.24
C THR A 143 17.31 -6.90 -8.87
N GLU A 144 16.68 -7.89 -8.26
CA GLU A 144 15.41 -8.48 -8.67
C GLU A 144 14.29 -7.43 -8.60
N ALA A 145 14.29 -6.58 -7.58
CA ALA A 145 13.38 -5.45 -7.48
C ALA A 145 13.55 -4.47 -8.65
N ASN A 146 14.79 -4.14 -9.01
CA ASN A 146 15.11 -3.26 -10.13
C ASN A 146 14.66 -3.85 -11.48
N ASP A 147 14.89 -5.15 -11.69
CA ASP A 147 14.56 -5.84 -12.94
C ASP A 147 13.05 -5.87 -13.19
N VAL A 148 12.27 -6.13 -12.13
CA VAL A 148 10.80 -6.07 -12.20
C VAL A 148 10.33 -4.67 -12.55
N LEU A 149 10.87 -3.65 -11.89
CA LEU A 149 10.31 -2.30 -11.97
C LEU A 149 10.77 -1.50 -13.19
N THR A 150 11.98 -1.73 -13.70
CA THR A 150 12.53 -0.98 -14.86
C THR A 150 11.67 -1.14 -16.10
N ARG A 151 11.15 -2.35 -16.34
CA ARG A 151 10.25 -2.62 -17.47
C ARG A 151 8.95 -1.82 -17.35
N VAL A 152 8.35 -1.82 -16.16
CA VAL A 152 7.09 -1.12 -15.88
C VAL A 152 7.27 0.39 -15.89
N LEU A 153 8.42 0.89 -15.45
CA LEU A 153 8.78 2.31 -15.58
C LEU A 153 8.77 2.74 -17.05
N LYS A 154 9.38 1.96 -17.94
CA LYS A 154 9.39 2.28 -19.38
C LYS A 154 7.98 2.30 -19.97
N GLU A 155 7.17 1.29 -19.68
CA GLU A 155 5.76 1.23 -20.12
C GLU A 155 4.97 2.45 -19.61
N ARG A 156 5.19 2.84 -18.36
CA ARG A 156 4.60 4.04 -17.77
C ARG A 156 5.04 5.32 -18.47
N GLU A 157 6.33 5.47 -18.76
CA GLU A 157 6.87 6.65 -19.47
C GLU A 157 6.32 6.77 -20.90
N GLU A 158 6.11 5.66 -21.58
CA GLU A 158 5.51 5.64 -22.92
C GLU A 158 4.04 6.09 -22.91
N VAL A 159 3.30 5.80 -21.84
CA VAL A 159 1.86 6.11 -21.73
C VAL A 159 1.62 7.51 -21.16
N LEU A 160 2.34 7.90 -20.11
CA LEU A 160 2.08 9.13 -19.34
C LEU A 160 3.12 10.23 -19.60
N GLY A 161 4.23 9.91 -20.25
CA GLY A 161 5.38 10.79 -20.38
C GLY A 161 6.29 10.72 -19.14
N LYS A 162 7.58 11.00 -19.34
CA LYS A 162 8.61 10.88 -18.30
C LYS A 162 8.31 11.74 -17.07
N ASP A 163 7.78 12.94 -17.28
CA ASP A 163 7.58 13.93 -16.23
C ASP A 163 6.17 13.93 -15.59
N ASP A 164 5.31 12.92 -15.84
CA ASP A 164 3.97 12.93 -15.25
C ASP A 164 3.96 12.80 -13.72
N LYS A 165 3.64 13.88 -13.02
CA LYS A 165 3.60 13.92 -11.55
C LYS A 165 2.19 13.85 -10.97
N THR A 166 1.20 13.53 -11.79
CA THR A 166 -0.20 13.73 -11.42
C THR A 166 -0.96 12.44 -11.17
N THR A 167 -0.40 11.29 -11.57
CA THR A 167 -1.05 9.99 -11.41
C THR A 167 -0.48 9.19 -10.24
N SER A 168 -1.33 8.39 -9.62
CA SER A 168 -0.96 7.43 -8.58
C SER A 168 0.05 6.39 -9.06
N GLU A 169 -0.03 6.03 -10.33
CA GLU A 169 0.82 5.08 -11.03
C GLU A 169 2.26 5.57 -11.07
N SER A 170 2.46 6.83 -11.44
CA SER A 170 3.77 7.49 -11.43
C SER A 170 4.36 7.56 -10.02
N GLU A 171 3.55 7.95 -9.04
CA GLU A 171 3.95 7.99 -7.64
C GLU A 171 4.41 6.61 -7.14
N ALA A 172 3.62 5.57 -7.38
CA ALA A 172 3.94 4.21 -6.95
C ALA A 172 5.26 3.69 -7.54
N VAL A 173 5.48 3.91 -8.84
CA VAL A 173 6.71 3.48 -9.53
C VAL A 173 7.92 4.26 -9.01
N TRP A 174 7.85 5.59 -8.96
CA TRP A 174 8.99 6.40 -8.51
C TRP A 174 9.34 6.15 -7.04
N ARG A 175 8.34 6.04 -6.17
CA ARG A 175 8.56 5.70 -4.76
C ARG A 175 9.31 4.38 -4.64
N THR A 176 8.90 3.38 -5.41
CA THR A 176 9.52 2.05 -5.37
C THR A 176 10.93 2.09 -5.98
N MET A 177 11.14 2.77 -7.11
CA MET A 177 12.48 2.96 -7.70
C MET A 177 13.45 3.66 -6.73
N GLY A 178 13.00 4.71 -6.06
CA GLY A 178 13.82 5.41 -5.08
C GLY A 178 14.24 4.52 -3.91
N LYS A 179 13.33 3.68 -3.41
CA LYS A 179 13.65 2.67 -2.38
C LYS A 179 14.68 1.66 -2.88
N ILE A 180 14.57 1.20 -4.13
CA ILE A 180 15.54 0.29 -4.76
C ILE A 180 16.93 0.93 -4.80
N ARG A 181 17.04 2.17 -5.30
CA ARG A 181 18.31 2.90 -5.39
C ARG A 181 18.96 3.12 -4.04
N ILE A 182 18.17 3.47 -3.02
CA ILE A 182 18.67 3.57 -1.64
C ILE A 182 19.23 2.23 -1.16
N ARG A 183 18.54 1.10 -1.41
CA ARG A 183 19.05 -0.23 -1.06
C ARG A 183 20.33 -0.59 -1.80
N GLN A 184 20.48 -0.12 -3.04
CA GLN A 184 21.71 -0.25 -3.82
C GLN A 184 22.81 0.74 -3.41
N GLN A 185 22.60 1.51 -2.34
CA GLN A 185 23.52 2.56 -1.86
C GLN A 185 23.74 3.70 -2.88
N GLN A 186 22.84 3.83 -3.85
CA GLN A 186 22.80 4.91 -4.83
C GLN A 186 21.92 6.04 -4.29
N TYR A 187 22.36 6.65 -3.20
CA TYR A 187 21.53 7.56 -2.41
C TYR A 187 21.07 8.80 -3.19
N ASP A 188 21.96 9.44 -3.96
CA ASP A 188 21.60 10.65 -4.71
C ASP A 188 20.52 10.37 -5.77
N GLU A 189 20.67 9.30 -6.53
CA GLU A 189 19.66 8.87 -7.51
C GLU A 189 18.35 8.45 -6.83
N GLY A 190 18.45 7.76 -5.69
CA GLY A 190 17.30 7.42 -4.88
C GLY A 190 16.55 8.65 -4.41
N LEU A 191 17.26 9.67 -3.93
CA LEU A 191 16.66 10.94 -3.49
C LEU A 191 15.96 11.67 -4.64
N ASP A 192 16.50 11.61 -5.86
CA ASP A 192 15.89 12.25 -7.03
C ASP A 192 14.53 11.63 -7.40
N TYR A 193 14.42 10.29 -7.37
CA TYR A 193 13.13 9.61 -7.53
C TYR A 193 12.13 9.96 -6.43
N LEU A 194 12.65 10.23 -5.23
CA LEU A 194 11.85 10.47 -4.04
C LEU A 194 11.58 11.95 -3.80
N ARG A 195 11.99 12.82 -4.74
CA ARG A 195 11.98 14.26 -4.54
C ARG A 195 10.61 14.82 -4.17
N ASP A 196 9.57 14.21 -4.71
CA ASP A 196 8.18 14.59 -4.45
C ASP A 196 7.48 13.58 -3.50
N CYS A 197 8.14 12.46 -3.17
CA CYS A 197 7.66 11.38 -2.30
C CYS A 197 8.29 11.38 -0.88
N PHE A 198 9.15 12.37 -0.56
CA PHE A 198 9.89 12.44 0.71
C PHE A 198 9.03 12.26 1.97
N TYR A 199 7.75 12.63 1.87
CA TYR A 199 6.71 12.38 2.87
C TYR A 199 6.69 10.92 3.35
N GLU A 200 6.56 9.96 2.43
CA GLU A 200 6.33 8.56 2.79
C GLU A 200 7.61 7.82 3.18
N ILE A 201 8.77 8.34 2.79
CA ILE A 201 10.09 7.76 3.12
C ILE A 201 10.60 8.24 4.46
N GLY A 202 10.36 9.52 4.80
CA GLY A 202 10.53 9.98 6.18
C GLY A 202 9.72 9.11 7.14
N LEU A 203 8.46 8.82 6.81
CA LEU A 203 7.62 7.92 7.62
C LEU A 203 8.14 6.47 7.69
N ASP A 204 8.68 5.92 6.59
CA ASP A 204 9.23 4.55 6.56
C ASP A 204 10.53 4.41 7.38
N PHE A 205 11.41 5.41 7.34
CA PHE A 205 12.64 5.43 8.14
C PHE A 205 12.36 5.70 9.61
N LEU A 206 11.38 6.56 9.93
CA LEU A 206 10.89 6.75 11.30
C LEU A 206 10.31 5.46 11.88
N ARG A 207 9.58 4.67 11.07
CA ARG A 207 9.08 3.34 11.46
C ARG A 207 10.21 2.36 11.78
N LYS A 208 11.32 2.41 11.03
CA LYS A 208 12.48 1.50 11.21
C LYS A 208 13.46 1.94 12.32
N ARG A 209 13.21 3.07 12.98
CA ARG A 209 14.11 3.66 14.00
C ARG A 209 15.55 3.88 13.50
N ASP A 210 15.74 3.98 12.19
CA ASP A 210 17.03 4.41 11.61
C ASP A 210 17.10 5.93 11.66
N THR A 211 17.31 6.46 12.85
CA THR A 211 17.20 7.90 13.14
C THR A 211 18.25 8.73 12.42
N VAL A 212 19.43 8.16 12.12
CA VAL A 212 20.52 8.88 11.44
C VAL A 212 20.19 9.08 9.96
N THR A 213 19.73 8.03 9.27
CA THR A 213 19.23 8.16 7.90
C THR A 213 17.95 8.99 7.87
N ALA A 214 17.08 8.80 8.87
CA ALA A 214 15.83 9.55 9.00
C ALA A 214 16.00 11.04 9.30
N VAL A 215 17.20 11.62 9.36
CA VAL A 215 17.44 13.06 9.64
C VAL A 215 17.80 13.88 8.41
N HIS A 216 18.42 13.27 7.41
CA HIS A 216 18.65 13.93 6.13
C HIS A 216 17.35 14.16 5.34
N TYR A 217 16.35 13.29 5.52
CA TYR A 217 15.07 13.36 4.81
C TYR A 217 14.02 14.32 5.42
N PRO A 218 13.94 14.57 6.75
CA PRO A 218 13.03 15.52 7.40
C PRO A 218 13.07 16.94 6.88
N SER A 219 14.23 17.45 6.50
CA SER A 219 14.32 18.80 5.92
C SER A 219 13.72 18.86 4.50
N ALA A 220 13.63 17.71 3.82
CA ALA A 220 12.90 17.55 2.56
C ALA A 220 11.41 17.23 2.80
N ALA A 221 11.11 16.41 3.81
CA ALA A 221 9.76 16.12 4.25
C ALA A 221 9.04 17.38 4.77
N MET A 222 9.72 18.27 5.52
CA MET A 222 9.20 19.58 5.94
C MET A 222 8.91 20.52 4.78
N ARG A 223 9.76 20.51 3.74
CA ARG A 223 9.46 21.24 2.49
C ARG A 223 8.25 20.64 1.76
N ALA A 224 8.04 19.32 1.84
CA ALA A 224 6.88 18.63 1.27
C ALA A 224 5.61 18.66 2.15
N PHE A 225 5.72 18.87 3.46
CA PHE A 225 4.56 18.96 4.37
C PHE A 225 3.75 20.22 4.08
N GLY A 226 4.42 21.32 3.73
CA GLY A 226 3.80 22.65 3.64
C GLY A 226 3.00 22.98 4.91
N ASP A 227 2.11 23.96 4.82
CA ASP A 227 1.14 24.27 5.88
C ASP A 227 -0.19 23.51 5.68
N ALA A 228 -0.16 22.35 5.00
CA ALA A 228 -1.37 21.60 4.67
C ALA A 228 -2.08 21.12 5.96
N PRO A 229 -3.35 21.53 6.20
CA PRO A 229 -4.04 21.23 7.46
C PRO A 229 -4.15 19.74 7.81
N TRP A 230 -4.23 18.87 6.80
CA TRP A 230 -4.35 17.40 6.97
C TRP A 230 -3.01 16.69 7.24
N ARG A 231 -1.87 17.41 7.23
CA ARG A 231 -0.53 16.84 7.49
C ARG A 231 0.03 17.21 8.87
N LYS A 232 -0.75 17.91 9.70
CA LYS A 232 -0.31 18.42 11.01
C LYS A 232 0.23 17.32 11.93
N ALA A 233 -0.43 16.17 12.02
CA ALA A 233 0.01 15.07 12.87
C ALA A 233 1.41 14.56 12.46
N GLN A 234 1.65 14.44 11.16
CA GLN A 234 2.90 14.00 10.57
C GLN A 234 4.01 15.04 10.78
N THR A 235 3.71 16.32 10.57
CA THR A 235 4.65 17.42 10.85
C THR A 235 5.09 17.40 12.31
N ALA A 236 4.15 17.23 13.25
CA ALA A 236 4.45 17.14 14.67
C ALA A 236 5.36 15.94 14.99
N ARG A 237 5.07 14.77 14.41
CA ARG A 237 5.87 13.54 14.55
C ARG A 237 7.31 13.71 14.07
N VAL A 238 7.51 14.38 12.93
CA VAL A 238 8.85 14.61 12.36
C VAL A 238 9.65 15.60 13.20
N LEU A 239 9.03 16.70 13.64
CA LEU A 239 9.68 17.69 14.49
C LEU A 239 10.14 17.06 15.82
N TRP A 240 9.33 16.17 16.41
CA TRP A 240 9.70 15.45 17.62
C TRP A 240 10.98 14.60 17.47
N GLU A 241 11.25 14.05 16.28
CA GLU A 241 12.49 13.26 16.04
C GLU A 241 13.68 14.13 15.68
N LYS A 242 13.45 15.20 14.92
CA LYS A 242 14.50 16.18 14.65
C LYS A 242 15.07 16.75 15.95
N GLU A 243 14.25 16.90 16.98
CA GLU A 243 14.73 17.33 18.29
C GLU A 243 15.76 16.37 18.87
N LYS A 244 15.44 15.07 18.95
CA LYS A 244 16.34 14.07 19.56
C LYS A 244 17.70 14.04 18.89
N VAL A 245 17.68 14.22 17.58
CA VAL A 245 18.88 14.23 16.74
C VAL A 245 19.66 15.53 16.94
N ALA A 246 18.98 16.68 16.91
CA ALA A 246 19.64 17.96 17.19
C ALA A 246 20.31 17.92 18.58
N ARG A 247 19.68 17.29 19.57
CA ARG A 247 20.31 17.06 20.88
C ARG A 247 21.49 16.09 20.82
N SER A 248 21.41 14.99 20.07
CA SER A 248 22.53 14.06 19.92
C SER A 248 23.74 14.70 19.25
N ASP A 249 23.51 15.66 18.36
CA ASP A 249 24.54 16.43 17.66
C ASP A 249 25.08 17.61 18.50
N GLY A 250 24.62 17.75 19.75
CA GLY A 250 25.02 18.83 20.66
C GLY A 250 24.34 20.17 20.38
N ASN A 251 23.40 20.24 19.46
CA ASN A 251 22.62 21.44 19.13
C ASN A 251 21.32 21.53 19.94
N ALA A 252 21.47 21.73 21.26
CA ALA A 252 20.33 21.78 22.19
C ALA A 252 19.31 22.88 21.83
N ALA A 253 19.76 24.05 21.37
CA ALA A 253 18.89 25.17 21.04
C ALA A 253 17.96 24.89 19.85
N GLU A 254 18.47 24.22 18.82
CA GLU A 254 17.66 23.78 17.68
C GLU A 254 16.69 22.66 18.10
N GLY A 255 17.14 21.75 18.96
CA GLY A 255 16.27 20.73 19.55
C GLY A 255 15.08 21.34 20.29
N ASP A 256 15.33 22.30 21.18
CA ASP A 256 14.30 23.00 21.94
C ASP A 256 13.26 23.71 21.04
N ALA A 257 13.71 24.25 19.90
CA ALA A 257 12.82 24.87 18.91
C ALA A 257 11.91 23.83 18.22
N PHE A 258 12.47 22.68 17.82
CA PHE A 258 11.69 21.61 17.18
C PHE A 258 10.65 21.02 18.12
N ILE A 259 11.01 20.71 19.36
CA ILE A 259 10.07 20.11 20.32
C ILE A 259 8.94 21.06 20.70
N LYS A 260 9.24 22.34 20.89
CA LYS A 260 8.21 23.35 21.15
C LYS A 260 7.18 23.36 20.02
N ARG A 261 7.64 23.38 18.76
CA ARG A 261 6.75 23.39 17.60
C ARG A 261 5.98 22.08 17.46
N ALA A 262 6.61 20.93 17.73
CA ALA A 262 5.93 19.63 17.73
C ALA A 262 4.77 19.60 18.73
N MET A 263 4.99 20.09 19.94
CA MET A 263 3.99 20.12 21.01
C MET A 263 2.86 21.12 20.74
N GLU A 264 3.13 22.26 20.11
CA GLU A 264 2.11 23.19 19.63
C GLU A 264 1.16 22.50 18.64
N ILE A 265 1.72 21.86 17.61
CA ILE A 265 0.92 21.18 16.58
C ILE A 265 0.18 19.98 17.19
N ARG A 266 0.80 19.23 18.10
CA ARG A 266 0.13 18.11 18.79
C ARG A 266 -1.13 18.57 19.54
N LYS A 267 -1.09 19.73 20.21
CA LYS A 267 -2.27 20.30 20.88
C LYS A 267 -3.38 20.70 19.90
N GLU A 268 -3.04 21.05 18.67
CA GLU A 268 -4.05 21.28 17.63
C GLU A 268 -4.69 19.97 17.15
N VAL A 269 -3.89 18.90 17.00
CA VAL A 269 -4.34 17.60 16.49
C VAL A 269 -5.07 16.77 17.56
N VAL A 270 -4.63 16.85 18.81
CA VAL A 270 -5.18 16.12 19.96
C VAL A 270 -5.47 17.12 21.11
N PRO A 271 -6.50 17.97 20.97
CA PRO A 271 -6.74 19.10 21.89
C PRO A 271 -7.04 18.70 23.33
N ASN A 272 -7.41 17.43 23.55
CA ASN A 272 -7.69 16.90 24.88
C ASN A 272 -6.46 16.25 25.55
N ASP A 273 -5.34 16.07 24.83
CA ASP A 273 -4.11 15.52 25.39
C ASP A 273 -3.34 16.60 26.16
N LYS A 274 -3.42 16.53 27.50
CA LYS A 274 -2.78 17.49 28.42
C LYS A 274 -1.40 17.04 28.91
N ARG A 275 -0.92 15.88 28.44
CA ARG A 275 0.36 15.32 28.89
C ARG A 275 1.53 16.21 28.48
N LEU A 276 2.56 16.21 29.32
CA LEU A 276 3.85 16.84 29.02
C LEU A 276 4.65 15.95 28.07
N GLU A 277 5.62 16.55 27.40
CA GLU A 277 6.47 15.88 26.41
C GLU A 277 7.19 14.65 26.98
N GLU A 278 7.75 14.79 28.19
CA GLU A 278 8.40 13.72 28.97
C GLU A 278 7.49 12.50 29.24
N GLN A 279 6.18 12.68 29.15
CA GLN A 279 5.16 11.64 29.36
C GLN A 279 4.71 10.98 28.05
N LEU A 280 5.17 11.47 26.90
CA LEU A 280 4.81 10.96 25.58
C LEU A 280 5.83 9.93 25.12
N THR A 281 5.32 8.79 24.66
CA THR A 281 6.12 7.71 24.08
C THR A 281 6.08 7.76 22.55
N TYR A 282 6.91 6.94 21.90
CA TYR A 282 6.83 6.73 20.45
C TYR A 282 5.41 6.35 20.00
N ALA A 283 4.74 5.45 20.74
CA ALA A 283 3.38 5.02 20.43
C ALA A 283 2.37 6.18 20.48
N ASP A 284 2.54 7.14 21.39
CA ASP A 284 1.67 8.31 21.48
C ASP A 284 1.76 9.23 20.27
N TRP A 285 2.90 9.23 19.57
CA TRP A 285 3.08 9.99 18.35
C TRP A 285 2.67 9.20 17.10
N ASP A 286 2.94 7.89 17.08
CA ASP A 286 2.56 7.00 15.97
C ASP A 286 1.03 6.78 15.91
N ASN A 287 0.32 6.92 17.03
CA ASN A 287 -1.14 6.81 17.10
C ASN A 287 -1.89 8.01 16.51
N VAL A 288 -1.23 9.15 16.38
CA VAL A 288 -1.86 10.35 15.82
C VAL A 288 -1.67 10.46 14.31
N VAL A 289 -0.66 9.78 13.78
CA VAL A 289 -0.36 9.79 12.35
C VAL A 289 -1.28 8.82 11.62
N PHE A 290 -2.04 9.34 10.66
CA PHE A 290 -2.78 8.50 9.72
C PHE A 290 -1.82 7.94 8.68
N TYR A 291 -1.55 6.64 8.77
CA TYR A 291 -0.84 5.89 7.74
C TYR A 291 -1.89 5.23 6.86
N TYR A 292 -1.83 5.41 5.54
CA TYR A 292 -2.73 4.76 4.58
C TYR A 292 -2.68 3.22 4.62
N SER A 293 -1.75 2.65 5.38
CA SER A 293 -1.76 1.27 5.82
C SER A 293 -1.43 1.20 7.32
N ARG A 294 -2.49 1.04 8.12
CA ARG A 294 -2.48 0.09 9.23
C ARG A 294 -3.12 -1.18 8.69
#